data_AF-A0A8A1L314-F1
#
_entry.id   AF-A0A8A1L314-F1
#
_cell.length_a   1.000
_cell.length_b   1.000
_cell.length_c   1.000
_cell.angle_alpha   90.00
_cell.angle_beta   90.00
_cell.angle_gamma   90.00
#
_symmetry.space_group_name_H-M   'P 1'
#
loop_
_entity.id
_entity.type
_entity.pdbx_description
1 polymer ?
#
loop_
_entity_poly.entity_id
_entity_poly.type
_entity_poly.pdbx_seq_one_letter_code
_entity_poly.pdbx_strand_id
1 'polypeptide(L)'
;MVQVAPTLTLVDLTINGLSPGKYWVTVRDMGDISQGPASTGGIWEAVKQKVQGPEQPRGVLGEIEVDGNGKGSVFLGRPVAVWELIGRSMVVSKSKEGPFQKEDPNTPVGVIARSAGIWDNDKMVCSCSGKNVWEERREQVSKGMM
;
A
#
# COMPACT_ATOMS: atom_id res chain seq x y z
N MET A 1 2.04 4.71 5.96
CA MET A 1 0.95 4.58 6.96
C MET A 1 1.50 4.89 8.33
N VAL A 2 0.81 5.69 9.13
CA VAL A 2 1.24 6.08 10.48
C VAL A 2 0.04 5.97 11.42
N GLN A 3 0.19 5.22 12.51
CA GLN A 3 -0.84 5.13 13.54
C GLN A 3 -0.73 6.34 14.46
N VAL A 4 -1.81 7.12 14.59
CA VAL A 4 -1.85 8.36 15.40
C VAL A 4 -2.73 8.23 16.64
N ALA A 5 -3.57 7.20 16.73
CA ALA A 5 -4.29 6.81 17.93
C ALA A 5 -4.44 5.27 17.99
N PRO A 6 -4.83 4.66 19.12
CA PRO A 6 -4.96 3.20 19.25
C PRO A 6 -5.79 2.53 18.15
N THR A 7 -6.77 3.25 17.61
CA THR A 7 -7.68 2.77 16.57
C THR A 7 -7.66 3.62 15.30
N LEU A 8 -6.75 4.60 15.16
CA LEU A 8 -6.73 5.52 14.02
C LEU A 8 -5.37 5.47 13.31
N THR A 9 -5.40 5.12 12.03
CA THR A 9 -4.22 5.12 11.15
C THR A 9 -4.43 6.08 9.99
N LEU A 10 -3.40 6.89 9.72
CA LEU A 10 -3.32 7.77 8.57
C LEU A 10 -2.59 7.06 7.44
N VAL A 11 -3.18 7.10 6.25
CA VAL A 11 -2.67 6.53 5.01
C VAL A 11 -2.41 7.67 4.05
N ASP A 12 -1.14 7.94 3.81
CA ASP A 12 -0.69 8.78 2.72
C ASP A 12 -0.35 7.87 1.53
N LEU A 13 -1.09 8.01 0.44
CA LEU A 13 -0.92 7.21 -0.76
C LEU A 13 -0.62 8.13 -1.94
N THR A 14 0.52 7.90 -2.58
CA THR A 14 0.91 8.55 -3.82
C THR A 14 1.16 7.49 -4.88
N ILE A 15 0.64 7.74 -6.08
CA ILE A 15 0.73 6.86 -7.24
C ILE A 15 1.33 7.65 -8.40
N ASN A 16 2.19 6.99 -9.17
CA ASN A 16 2.78 7.52 -10.38
C ASN A 16 2.85 6.42 -11.45
N GLY A 17 2.46 6.73 -12.68
CA GLY A 17 2.53 5.82 -13.82
C GLY A 17 1.30 4.93 -14.05
N LEU A 18 0.14 5.23 -13.44
CA LEU A 18 -1.11 4.53 -13.77
C LEU A 18 -1.87 5.25 -14.89
N SER A 19 -2.73 4.52 -15.63
CA SER A 19 -3.63 5.17 -16.58
C SER A 19 -4.61 6.11 -15.85
N PRO A 20 -4.99 7.25 -16.44
CA PRO A 20 -5.93 8.18 -15.83
C PRO A 20 -7.26 7.50 -15.45
N GLY A 21 -7.85 7.94 -14.35
CA GLY A 21 -9.16 7.46 -13.89
C GLY A 21 -9.25 7.22 -12.39
N LYS A 22 -10.39 6.68 -11.98
CA LYS A 22 -10.71 6.41 -10.57
C LYS A 22 -10.29 4.99 -10.18
N TYR A 23 -9.60 4.88 -9.05
CA TYR A 23 -9.13 3.62 -8.50
C TYR A 23 -9.59 3.46 -7.06
N TRP A 24 -9.80 2.21 -6.67
CA TRP A 24 -10.08 1.78 -5.31
C TRP A 24 -8.81 1.33 -4.63
N VAL A 25 -8.64 1.74 -3.37
CA VAL A 25 -7.55 1.31 -2.51
C VAL A 25 -8.12 0.30 -1.53
N THR A 26 -7.68 -0.96 -1.65
CA THR A 26 -8.17 -2.07 -0.83
C THR A 26 -7.04 -2.81 -0.14
N VAL A 27 -7.29 -3.29 1.07
CA VAL A 27 -6.46 -4.23 1.81
C VAL A 27 -7.09 -5.61 1.67
N ARG A 28 -6.29 -6.60 1.33
CA ARG A 28 -6.73 -7.97 1.08
C ARG A 28 -6.35 -8.88 2.24
N ASP A 29 -6.99 -10.04 2.29
CA ASP A 29 -6.77 -10.98 3.38
C ASP A 29 -5.35 -11.55 3.41
N MET A 30 -4.74 -11.79 2.25
CA MET A 30 -3.44 -12.43 2.15
C MET A 30 -2.36 -11.48 1.63
N GLY A 31 -1.15 -11.59 2.18
CA GLY A 31 0.06 -10.97 1.65
C GLY A 31 0.75 -11.77 0.55
N ASP A 32 0.03 -12.67 -0.12
CA ASP A 32 0.58 -13.50 -1.20
C ASP A 32 0.49 -12.77 -2.54
N ILE A 33 1.64 -12.41 -3.09
CA ILE A 33 1.80 -11.75 -4.39
C ILE A 33 2.48 -12.66 -5.43
N SER A 34 2.55 -13.97 -5.19
CA SER A 34 3.15 -14.96 -6.10
C SER A 34 2.48 -14.99 -7.48
N GLN A 35 1.20 -14.63 -7.57
CA GLN A 35 0.45 -14.46 -8.81
C GLN A 35 -0.08 -13.03 -8.96
N GLY A 36 0.69 -12.04 -8.49
CA GLY A 36 0.29 -10.63 -8.54
C GLY A 36 -0.96 -10.37 -7.70
N PRO A 37 -1.91 -9.52 -8.17
CA PRO A 37 -3.11 -9.21 -7.41
C PRO A 37 -4.09 -10.40 -7.31
N ALA A 38 -3.95 -11.43 -8.17
CA ALA A 38 -4.85 -12.59 -8.20
C ALA A 38 -4.71 -13.49 -6.96
N SER A 39 -3.51 -13.62 -6.37
CA SER A 39 -3.24 -14.46 -5.18
C SER A 39 -3.54 -13.78 -3.84
N THR A 40 -4.02 -12.53 -3.85
CA THR A 40 -4.18 -11.73 -2.62
C THR A 40 -5.40 -12.10 -1.78
N GLY A 41 -6.29 -12.93 -2.30
CA GLY A 41 -7.54 -13.31 -1.65
C GLY A 41 -8.60 -12.21 -1.68
N GLY A 42 -9.59 -12.30 -0.78
CA GLY A 42 -10.71 -11.36 -0.67
C GLY A 42 -10.34 -10.02 -0.05
N ILE A 43 -11.30 -9.08 -0.02
CA ILE A 43 -11.15 -7.84 0.76
C ILE A 43 -11.19 -8.21 2.24
N TRP A 44 -10.24 -7.65 3.01
CA TRP A 44 -10.15 -7.89 4.43
C TRP A 44 -11.46 -7.53 5.17
N GLU A 45 -11.95 -8.47 5.98
CA GLU A 45 -13.20 -8.44 6.74
C GLU A 45 -14.51 -8.37 5.92
N ALA A 46 -14.47 -8.55 4.59
CA ALA A 46 -15.69 -8.55 3.78
C ALA A 46 -16.70 -9.64 4.17
N VAL A 47 -16.23 -10.81 4.65
CA VAL A 47 -17.12 -11.90 5.12
C VAL A 47 -17.80 -11.53 6.44
N LYS A 48 -17.07 -10.91 7.38
CA LYS A 48 -17.64 -10.47 8.67
C LYS A 48 -18.70 -9.38 8.46
N GLN A 49 -18.48 -8.51 7.48
CA GLN A 49 -19.40 -7.44 7.12
C GLN A 49 -20.73 -7.97 6.56
N LYS A 50 -20.71 -9.00 5.69
CA LYS A 50 -21.94 -9.64 5.18
C LYS A 50 -22.86 -10.17 6.30
N VAL A 51 -22.29 -10.43 7.48
CA VAL A 51 -23.03 -10.88 8.68
C VAL A 51 -23.47 -9.71 9.58
N GLN A 52 -22.73 -8.59 9.59
CA GLN A 52 -22.90 -7.49 10.57
C GLN A 52 -23.64 -6.25 10.05
N GLY A 53 -23.88 -6.09 8.74
CA GLY A 53 -24.74 -5.03 8.19
C GLY A 53 -24.12 -4.19 7.07
N PRO A 54 -24.70 -3.01 6.76
CA PRO A 54 -24.45 -2.25 5.53
C PRO A 54 -23.17 -1.39 5.50
N GLU A 55 -22.39 -1.31 6.58
CA GLU A 55 -21.17 -0.48 6.64
C GLU A 55 -20.06 -1.04 5.77
N GLN A 56 -19.32 -0.21 5.02
CA GLN A 56 -18.24 -0.69 4.15
C GLN A 56 -17.17 -1.50 4.91
N PRO A 57 -16.62 -2.57 4.31
CA PRO A 57 -15.62 -3.38 5.00
C PRO A 57 -14.36 -2.57 5.30
N ARG A 58 -13.74 -2.80 6.47
CA ARG A 58 -12.54 -2.08 6.94
C ARG A 58 -11.35 -2.22 6.00
N GLY A 59 -11.32 -3.28 5.18
CA GLY A 59 -10.36 -3.44 4.08
C GLY A 59 -10.51 -2.42 2.94
N VAL A 60 -11.54 -1.59 2.90
CA VAL A 60 -11.71 -0.56 1.87
C VAL A 60 -11.19 0.76 2.42
N LEU A 61 -9.98 1.15 2.01
CA LEU A 61 -9.33 2.36 2.49
C LEU A 61 -9.81 3.62 1.77
N GLY A 62 -10.39 3.51 0.58
CA GLY A 62 -10.99 4.64 -0.12
C GLY A 62 -10.76 4.58 -1.62
N GLU A 63 -10.82 5.74 -2.25
CA GLU A 63 -10.65 5.93 -3.67
C GLU A 63 -9.54 6.95 -3.92
N ILE A 64 -8.87 6.82 -5.05
CA ILE A 64 -7.87 7.75 -5.54
C ILE A 64 -8.15 8.06 -7.01
N GLU A 65 -8.02 9.33 -7.38
CA GLU A 65 -8.13 9.76 -8.76
C GLU A 65 -6.73 9.98 -9.33
N VAL A 66 -6.49 9.38 -10.49
CA VAL A 66 -5.24 9.49 -11.25
C VAL A 66 -5.48 10.46 -12.39
N ASP A 67 -4.65 11.51 -12.44
CA ASP A 67 -4.71 12.58 -13.43
C ASP A 67 -4.23 12.14 -14.82
N GLY A 68 -4.34 13.05 -15.80
CA GLY A 68 -3.88 12.81 -17.18
C GLY A 68 -2.38 12.52 -17.33
N ASN A 69 -1.57 12.86 -16.31
CA ASN A 69 -0.13 12.60 -16.27
C ASN A 69 0.19 11.27 -15.57
N GLY A 70 -0.83 10.50 -15.17
CA GLY A 70 -0.68 9.24 -14.48
C GLY A 70 -0.31 9.38 -13.00
N LYS A 71 -0.56 10.54 -12.38
CA LYS A 71 -0.28 10.81 -10.97
C LYS A 71 -1.55 10.90 -10.16
N GLY A 72 -1.54 10.36 -8.95
CA GLY A 72 -2.63 10.49 -8.00
C GLY A 72 -2.08 10.57 -6.58
N SER A 73 -2.71 11.37 -5.72
CA SER A 73 -2.36 11.44 -4.30
C SER A 73 -3.62 11.53 -3.47
N VAL A 74 -3.68 10.80 -2.36
CA VAL A 74 -4.79 10.89 -1.41
C VAL A 74 -4.30 10.68 0.01
N PHE A 75 -4.88 11.43 0.94
CA PHE A 75 -4.65 11.31 2.36
C PHE A 75 -5.92 10.82 3.07
N LEU A 76 -5.84 9.69 3.76
CA LEU A 76 -6.99 8.97 4.29
C LEU A 76 -6.79 8.66 5.78
N GLY A 77 -7.80 8.97 6.61
CA GLY A 77 -7.87 8.48 7.99
C GLY A 77 -8.76 7.25 8.08
N ARG A 78 -8.28 6.15 8.69
CA ARG A 78 -9.05 4.91 8.82
C ARG A 78 -9.05 4.35 10.25
N PRO A 79 -10.21 3.85 10.73
CA PRO A 79 -10.35 3.30 12.08
C PRO A 79 -9.76 1.87 12.17
N VAL A 80 -8.46 1.77 11.92
CA VAL A 80 -7.69 0.52 11.89
C VAL A 80 -6.38 0.70 12.63
N ALA A 81 -5.91 -0.35 13.29
CA ALA A 81 -4.58 -0.37 13.89
C ALA A 81 -3.55 -0.95 12.91
N VAL A 82 -2.32 -0.43 12.90
CA VAL A 82 -1.29 -0.84 11.93
C VAL A 82 -0.94 -2.34 12.06
N TRP A 83 -0.97 -2.88 13.27
CA TRP A 83 -0.69 -4.30 13.51
C TRP A 83 -1.72 -5.24 12.87
N GLU A 84 -2.94 -4.78 12.60
CA GLU A 84 -3.96 -5.55 11.88
C GLU A 84 -3.66 -5.64 10.38
N LEU A 85 -2.88 -4.69 9.85
CA LEU A 85 -2.58 -4.53 8.42
C LEU A 85 -1.27 -5.22 8.01
N ILE A 86 -0.29 -5.30 8.92
CA ILE A 86 1.03 -5.86 8.63
C ILE A 86 0.91 -7.31 8.13
N GLY A 87 1.61 -7.62 7.03
CA GLY A 87 1.62 -8.95 6.41
C GLY A 87 0.45 -9.23 5.46
N ARG A 88 -0.49 -8.29 5.33
CA ARG A 88 -1.53 -8.30 4.31
C ARG A 88 -1.04 -7.64 3.03
N SER A 89 -1.81 -7.73 1.95
CA SER A 89 -1.53 -6.97 0.73
C SER A 89 -2.46 -5.78 0.58
N MET A 90 -1.95 -4.73 -0.06
CA MET A 90 -2.71 -3.59 -0.55
C MET A 90 -2.79 -3.69 -2.07
N VAL A 91 -3.98 -3.50 -2.62
CA VAL A 91 -4.26 -3.52 -4.06
C VAL A 91 -4.93 -2.21 -4.43
N VAL A 92 -4.39 -1.54 -5.45
CA VAL A 92 -5.04 -0.39 -6.09
C VAL A 92 -5.56 -0.82 -7.45
N SER A 93 -6.84 -0.63 -7.74
CA SER A 93 -7.45 -1.13 -8.99
C SER A 93 -8.72 -0.39 -9.36
N LYS A 94 -9.13 -0.45 -10.63
CA LYS A 94 -10.40 0.15 -11.09
C LYS A 94 -11.64 -0.59 -10.57
N SER A 95 -11.49 -1.86 -10.15
CA SER A 95 -12.57 -2.69 -9.62
C SER A 95 -12.31 -3.08 -8.16
N LYS A 96 -13.31 -2.92 -7.30
CA LYS A 96 -13.15 -3.13 -5.86
C LYS A 96 -12.93 -4.61 -5.46
N GLU A 97 -13.68 -5.53 -6.06
CA GLU A 97 -13.77 -6.92 -5.57
C GLU A 97 -12.86 -7.89 -6.35
N GLY A 98 -12.56 -7.58 -7.61
CA GLY A 98 -11.94 -8.49 -8.57
C GLY A 98 -13.00 -9.18 -9.46
N PRO A 99 -12.66 -10.28 -10.15
CA PRO A 99 -11.36 -10.97 -10.14
C PRO A 99 -10.25 -10.12 -10.78
N PHE A 100 -9.05 -10.19 -10.22
CA PHE A 100 -7.88 -9.51 -10.78
C PHE A 100 -7.12 -10.44 -11.72
N GLN A 101 -6.59 -9.88 -12.80
CA GLN A 101 -5.70 -10.61 -13.69
C GLN A 101 -4.33 -10.75 -13.03
N LYS A 102 -3.62 -11.84 -13.33
CA LYS A 102 -2.27 -12.07 -12.83
C LYS A 102 -1.32 -10.91 -13.20
N GLU A 103 -1.46 -10.43 -14.43
CA GLU A 103 -0.64 -9.36 -15.00
C GLU A 103 -1.57 -8.25 -15.48
N ASP A 104 -1.72 -7.22 -14.67
CA ASP A 104 -2.43 -6.00 -15.05
C ASP A 104 -1.57 -4.79 -14.67
N PRO A 105 -1.04 -4.02 -15.65
CA PRO A 105 -0.22 -2.85 -15.37
C PRO A 105 -0.98 -1.74 -14.64
N ASN A 106 -2.32 -1.77 -14.65
CA ASN A 106 -3.16 -0.81 -13.93
C ASN A 106 -3.59 -1.30 -12.54
N THR A 107 -3.14 -2.47 -12.10
CA THR A 107 -3.50 -3.01 -10.79
C THR A 107 -2.24 -3.30 -9.97
N PRO A 108 -1.58 -2.26 -9.43
CA PRO A 108 -0.43 -2.46 -8.56
C PRO A 108 -0.86 -3.10 -7.24
N VAL A 109 0.00 -3.99 -6.76
CA VAL A 109 -0.15 -4.72 -5.50
C VAL A 109 1.15 -4.69 -4.72
N GLY A 110 1.06 -4.66 -3.40
CA GLY A 110 2.23 -4.78 -2.53
C GLY A 110 1.87 -5.31 -1.16
N VAL A 111 2.83 -5.96 -0.50
CA VAL A 111 2.67 -6.41 0.90
C VAL A 111 2.89 -5.24 1.84
N ILE A 112 2.00 -5.09 2.81
CA ILE A 112 2.10 -4.12 3.89
C ILE A 112 3.20 -4.59 4.84
N ALA A 113 4.39 -4.01 4.66
CA ALA A 113 5.56 -4.29 5.45
C ALA A 113 5.67 -3.37 6.66
N ARG A 114 6.50 -3.80 7.63
CA ARG A 114 6.94 -2.93 8.72
C ARG A 114 7.95 -1.92 8.16
N SER A 115 7.75 -0.66 8.49
CA SER A 115 8.76 0.39 8.34
C SER A 115 9.27 0.75 9.72
N ALA A 116 10.53 1.19 9.79
CA ALA A 116 11.05 1.82 10.99
C ALA A 116 10.31 3.15 11.25
N GLY A 117 10.09 3.46 12.52
CA GLY A 117 9.67 4.78 12.96
C GLY A 117 10.80 5.80 12.83
N ILE A 118 10.47 7.05 13.13
CA ILE A 118 11.47 8.11 13.20
C ILE A 118 12.49 7.71 14.28
N TRP A 119 13.76 7.60 13.90
CA TRP A 119 14.89 7.18 14.75
C TRP A 119 14.98 5.68 15.08
N ASP A 120 14.16 4.81 14.49
CA ASP A 120 14.23 3.35 14.72
C ASP A 120 15.12 2.60 13.70
N ASN A 121 15.69 3.30 12.72
CA ASN A 121 16.49 2.68 11.65
C ASN A 121 17.95 3.11 11.70
N ASP A 122 18.75 2.43 12.52
CA ASP A 122 20.22 2.55 12.54
C ASP A 122 20.90 1.66 11.47
N LYS A 123 20.20 1.30 10.38
CA LYS A 123 20.79 0.45 9.33
C LYS A 123 21.91 1.20 8.61
N MET A 124 23.14 0.82 8.90
CA MET A 124 24.34 1.39 8.27
C MET A 124 24.70 0.76 6.92
N VAL A 125 24.25 -0.45 6.59
CA VAL A 125 24.63 -1.18 5.37
C VAL A 125 23.42 -1.84 4.72
N CYS A 126 23.30 -1.71 3.38
CA CYS A 126 22.30 -2.41 2.60
C CYS A 126 22.94 -3.62 1.90
N SER A 127 22.56 -4.84 2.29
CA SER A 127 23.12 -6.07 1.72
C SER A 127 22.81 -6.28 0.23
N CYS A 128 21.88 -5.51 -0.35
CA CYS A 128 21.53 -5.60 -1.76
C CYS A 128 22.55 -4.92 -2.69
N SER A 129 23.25 -3.89 -2.21
CA SER A 129 24.32 -3.21 -2.96
C SER A 129 25.72 -3.49 -2.39
N GLY A 130 25.79 -4.04 -1.18
CA GLY A 130 27.04 -4.25 -0.45
C GLY A 130 27.69 -2.95 0.03
N LYS A 131 27.04 -1.80 -0.19
CA LYS A 131 27.53 -0.48 0.21
C LYS A 131 26.87 -0.05 1.51
N ASN A 132 27.62 0.75 2.28
CA ASN A 132 27.01 1.42 3.43
C ASN A 132 26.10 2.58 2.95
N VAL A 133 25.14 2.99 3.79
CA VAL A 133 24.17 4.04 3.44
C VAL A 133 24.87 5.38 3.14
N TRP A 134 26.06 5.60 3.70
CA TRP A 134 26.86 6.81 3.45
C TRP A 134 27.54 6.80 2.07
N GLU A 135 27.99 5.65 1.60
CA GLU A 135 28.52 5.42 0.25
C GLU A 135 27.41 5.57 -0.79
N GLU A 136 26.24 4.99 -0.55
CA GLU A 136 25.08 5.21 -1.41
C GLU A 136 24.66 6.68 -1.41
N ARG A 137 24.61 7.33 -0.24
CA ARG A 137 24.28 8.76 -0.17
C ARG A 137 25.24 9.62 -0.97
N ARG A 138 26.56 9.37 -0.92
CA ARG A 138 27.53 10.10 -1.76
C ARG A 138 27.24 9.91 -3.24
N GLU A 139 26.90 8.70 -3.66
CA GLU A 139 26.52 8.42 -5.05
C GLU A 139 25.19 9.08 -5.44
N GLN A 140 24.19 9.11 -4.56
CA GLN A 140 22.89 9.70 -4.86
C GLN A 140 22.92 11.24 -4.83
N VAL A 141 23.73 11.85 -3.95
CA VAL A 141 24.01 13.30 -3.96
C VAL A 141 24.69 13.70 -5.28
N SER A 142 25.63 12.89 -5.78
CA SER A 142 26.24 13.12 -7.10
C SER A 142 25.24 13.00 -8.27
N LYS A 143 24.11 12.32 -8.04
CA LYS A 143 22.99 12.15 -8.98
C LYS A 143 21.83 13.13 -8.73
N GLY A 144 22.01 14.11 -7.84
CA GLY A 144 21.05 15.19 -7.62
C GLY A 144 19.89 14.85 -6.67
N MET A 145 19.98 13.75 -5.90
CA MET A 145 19.04 13.46 -4.82
C MET A 145 19.55 14.08 -3.51
N MET A 146 18.70 14.85 -2.80
CA MET A 146 18.99 15.39 -1.46
C MET A 146 18.74 14.37 -0.36
#